data_AF-A0A536D8W9-F1
#
_entry.id   AF-A0A536D8W9-F1
#
_cell.length_a   1.000
_cell.length_b   1.000
_cell.length_c   1.000
_cell.angle_alpha   90.00
_cell.angle_beta   90.00
_cell.angle_gamma   90.00
#
_symmetry.space_group_name_H-M   'P 1'
#
loop_
_entity.id
_entity.type
_entity.pdbx_description
1 polymer ?
#
loop_
_entity_poly.entity_id
_entity_poly.type
_entity_poly.pdbx_seq_one_letter_code
_entity_poly.pdbx_strand_id
1 'polypeptide(L)'
;MVQAERVCQGERVLQLGRRQTGRHRRRGERRRPELLLGDHGHQRRIDTGGERGNRRLVAANDLAQPPERHGIHASSLRHCPRDPVERVPYFRVETREVLEHVEQAEDAAVRREDFGRRAAVLVSVLAALLAISSLAGSRASTEAILAQAKASDAFNEYQANSLKRHINLDDAAQLRILAANTPAAAEANKQADSLEQAVKDKYQPSQDELLPKAQELEHERDLAEARHRGFQTAEAAFQLGIVLSSISIVARTRWLLYLGGALGLLGVLLGANAFVLLAPPP
;
A
#
# COMPACT_ATOMS: atom_id res chain seq x y z
N MET A 1 27.46 16.90 -52.44
CA MET A 1 26.37 17.48 -51.62
C MET A 1 25.52 16.30 -51.14
N VAL A 2 25.83 15.76 -49.97
CA VAL A 2 25.29 16.09 -48.64
C VAL A 2 23.99 15.32 -48.34
N GLN A 3 24.16 14.32 -47.47
CA GLN A 3 23.26 13.71 -46.45
C GLN A 3 21.92 13.10 -46.93
N ALA A 4 21.63 11.79 -46.85
CA ALA A 4 21.91 10.72 -45.87
C ALA A 4 21.30 10.97 -44.48
N GLU A 5 20.16 10.33 -44.20
CA GLU A 5 20.02 9.43 -43.05
C GLU A 5 18.83 8.48 -43.21
N ARG A 6 19.16 7.18 -43.12
CA ARG A 6 18.23 6.06 -43.05
C ARG A 6 17.92 5.81 -41.58
N VAL A 7 16.65 5.68 -41.23
CA VAL A 7 16.23 5.11 -39.94
C VAL A 7 16.26 3.59 -40.10
N CYS A 8 17.25 2.93 -39.48
CA CYS A 8 17.30 1.48 -39.32
C CYS A 8 17.06 1.09 -37.86
N GLN A 9 16.15 0.13 -37.69
CA GLN A 9 16.04 -0.80 -36.56
C GLN A 9 17.40 -1.34 -36.09
N GLY A 10 17.51 -1.58 -34.78
CA GLY A 10 18.60 -2.36 -34.21
C GLY A 10 18.42 -2.59 -32.72
N GLU A 11 17.81 -3.73 -32.36
CA GLU A 11 17.92 -4.34 -31.03
C GLU A 11 19.40 -4.38 -30.59
N ARG A 12 19.68 -3.93 -29.36
CA ARG A 12 20.87 -4.36 -28.64
C ARG A 12 20.54 -4.66 -27.18
N VAL A 13 20.42 -5.96 -26.93
CA VAL A 13 20.57 -6.65 -25.66
C VAL A 13 21.83 -6.14 -24.95
N LEU A 14 21.67 -5.57 -23.76
CA LEU A 14 22.78 -5.29 -22.84
C LEU A 14 22.73 -6.29 -21.69
N GLN A 15 23.42 -7.41 -21.88
CA GLN A 15 23.92 -8.23 -20.78
C GLN A 15 24.94 -7.40 -19.99
N LEU A 16 24.71 -7.21 -18.69
CA LEU A 16 25.76 -6.78 -17.76
C LEU A 16 25.92 -7.86 -16.70
N GLY A 17 27.06 -8.55 -16.80
CA GLY A 17 27.41 -9.72 -16.00
C GLY A 17 27.65 -9.42 -14.53
N ARG A 18 27.24 -10.37 -13.69
CA ARG A 18 27.68 -10.49 -12.29
C ARG A 18 29.20 -10.71 -12.25
N ARG A 19 29.96 -9.70 -11.86
CA ARG A 19 31.27 -9.91 -11.24
C ARG A 19 31.09 -9.95 -9.73
N GLN A 20 31.24 -11.14 -9.15
CA GLN A 20 31.52 -11.29 -7.74
C GLN A 20 32.96 -10.85 -7.49
N THR A 21 33.17 -9.84 -6.65
CA THR A 21 34.43 -9.62 -5.96
C THR A 21 34.16 -9.62 -4.47
N GLY A 22 34.52 -10.73 -3.83
CA GLY A 22 34.62 -10.79 -2.39
C GLY A 22 35.83 -10.01 -1.89
N ARG A 23 35.75 -9.64 -0.60
CA ARG A 23 36.81 -9.65 0.42
C ARG A 23 37.08 -8.29 1.10
N HIS A 24 36.72 -8.27 2.39
CA HIS A 24 37.27 -7.52 3.52
C HIS A 24 37.59 -6.01 3.40
N ARG A 25 36.89 -5.17 4.19
CA ARG A 25 37.42 -4.53 5.41
C ARG A 25 36.45 -3.48 6.01
N ARG A 26 36.30 -3.59 7.34
CA ARG A 26 36.23 -2.56 8.40
C ARG A 26 35.23 -1.39 8.31
N ARG A 27 34.36 -1.38 9.33
CA ARG A 27 33.84 -0.26 10.15
C ARG A 27 33.70 1.12 9.47
N GLY A 28 32.42 1.51 9.35
CA GLY A 28 32.01 2.85 9.78
C GLY A 28 32.13 3.96 8.76
N GLU A 29 31.33 3.93 7.70
CA GLU A 29 31.00 5.14 6.95
C GLU A 29 29.64 4.95 6.25
N ARG A 30 28.63 5.73 6.67
CA ARG A 30 27.34 5.79 5.99
C ARG A 30 27.53 6.60 4.70
N ARG A 31 27.69 5.94 3.56
CA ARG A 31 27.59 6.61 2.25
C ARG A 31 26.11 6.93 1.96
N ARG A 32 25.80 8.23 1.85
CA ARG A 32 24.54 8.72 1.29
C ARG A 32 24.57 8.54 -0.25
N PRO A 33 23.44 8.30 -0.91
CA PRO A 33 23.40 8.28 -2.37
C PRO A 33 23.56 9.72 -2.91
N GLU A 34 24.55 9.91 -3.78
CA GLU A 34 24.76 11.13 -4.58
C GLU A 34 23.84 11.04 -5.81
N LEU A 35 22.85 11.92 -5.90
CA LEU A 35 22.05 12.15 -7.11
C LEU A 35 22.76 13.23 -7.94
N LEU A 36 23.51 12.80 -8.96
CA LEU A 36 24.07 13.67 -9.99
C LEU A 36 22.98 13.98 -11.03
N LEU A 37 22.31 15.12 -10.88
CA LEU A 37 21.72 15.84 -12.02
C LEU A 37 22.77 16.84 -12.51
N GLY A 38 23.32 16.57 -13.69
CA GLY A 38 24.06 17.58 -14.45
C GLY A 38 23.08 18.39 -15.27
N ASP A 39 22.91 19.66 -14.92
CA ASP A 39 22.42 20.68 -15.85
C ASP A 39 23.30 21.94 -15.72
N HIS A 40 23.41 22.63 -16.85
CA HIS A 40 24.45 23.60 -17.18
C HIS A 40 24.48 24.83 -16.26
N GLY A 41 25.70 25.13 -15.81
CA GLY A 41 26.21 26.50 -15.69
C GLY A 41 25.51 27.42 -14.68
N HIS A 42 25.92 27.35 -13.41
CA HIS A 42 26.30 28.51 -12.58
C HIS A 42 26.69 28.01 -11.17
N GLN A 43 27.99 27.92 -10.89
CA GLN A 43 28.51 27.59 -9.56
C GLN A 43 28.48 28.82 -8.65
N ARG A 44 27.72 28.77 -7.56
CA ARG A 44 28.04 29.52 -6.33
C ARG A 44 28.52 28.52 -5.28
N ARG A 45 29.76 28.69 -4.81
CA ARG A 45 30.30 28.00 -3.64
C ARG A 45 29.64 28.58 -2.38
N ILE A 46 29.07 27.72 -1.54
CA ILE A 46 28.83 28.05 -0.14
C ILE A 46 29.69 27.08 0.67
N ASP A 47 30.73 27.62 1.30
CA ASP A 47 31.52 26.91 2.30
C ASP A 47 30.72 26.86 3.61
N THR A 48 30.53 25.66 4.17
CA THR A 48 30.13 25.51 5.58
C THR A 48 31.23 24.78 6.32
N GLY A 49 32.22 25.55 6.78
CA GLY A 49 33.08 25.17 7.89
C GLY A 49 32.26 25.19 9.17
N GLY A 50 32.30 24.09 9.92
CA GLY A 50 31.56 23.96 11.18
C GLY A 50 32.19 24.73 12.33
N GLU A 51 31.42 24.93 13.39
CA GLU A 51 31.91 24.78 14.76
C GLU A 51 30.76 24.66 15.77
N ARG A 52 31.13 24.10 16.92
CA ARG A 52 30.30 23.60 18.02
C ARG A 52 29.74 24.75 18.86
N GLY A 53 28.64 24.47 19.56
CA GLY A 53 28.48 25.00 20.92
C GLY A 53 27.20 25.76 21.21
N ASN A 54 26.37 25.10 22.03
CA ASN A 54 25.70 25.67 23.19
C ASN A 54 24.38 26.46 23.02
N ARG A 55 23.51 26.21 24.00
CA ARG A 55 22.15 26.71 24.20
C ARG A 55 22.04 28.23 24.09
N ARG A 56 20.96 28.71 23.48
CA ARG A 56 20.06 29.76 24.04
C ARG A 56 18.76 29.83 23.22
N LEU A 57 17.64 29.83 23.94
CA LEU A 57 16.34 30.26 23.41
C LEU A 57 16.46 31.70 22.89
N VAL A 58 15.97 31.95 21.69
CA VAL A 58 15.75 33.30 21.18
C VAL A 58 14.25 33.54 21.14
N ALA A 59 13.83 34.53 21.91
CA ALA A 59 12.45 34.95 22.09
C ALA A 59 11.90 35.62 20.83
N ALA A 60 10.58 35.53 20.66
CA ALA A 60 9.83 36.29 19.67
C ALA A 60 9.82 37.77 20.05
N ASN A 61 10.67 38.58 19.41
CA ASN A 61 10.50 40.02 19.17
C ASN A 61 11.77 40.56 18.51
N ASP A 62 11.80 40.61 17.17
CA ASP A 62 12.76 41.42 16.41
C ASP A 62 12.23 41.68 14.98
N LEU A 63 11.01 42.22 14.91
CA LEU A 63 10.47 42.86 13.70
C LEU A 63 10.18 44.33 14.00
N ALA A 64 11.22 45.13 14.17
CA ALA A 64 11.16 46.58 14.00
C ALA A 64 12.57 47.19 14.09
N GLN A 65 13.21 47.42 12.95
CA GLN A 65 14.07 48.61 12.76
C GLN A 65 14.41 48.81 11.27
N PRO A 66 14.19 50.01 10.70
CA PRO A 66 14.55 50.33 9.32
C PRO A 66 16.07 50.53 9.19
N PRO A 67 16.69 50.18 8.03
CA PRO A 67 18.13 50.32 7.87
C PRO A 67 18.56 51.79 7.71
N GLU A 68 19.68 52.09 8.35
CA GLU A 68 20.31 53.42 8.44
C GLU A 68 20.76 53.99 7.08
N ARG A 69 20.59 55.31 6.96
CA ARG A 69 21.09 56.12 5.84
C ARG A 69 22.62 56.19 5.87
N HIS A 70 23.27 55.53 4.91
CA HIS A 70 24.64 55.86 4.55
C HIS A 70 24.64 56.82 3.36
N GLY A 71 25.15 58.04 3.60
CA GLY A 71 25.26 59.10 2.62
C GLY A 71 26.21 58.74 1.49
N ILE A 72 25.73 58.91 0.26
CA ILE A 72 26.57 58.90 -0.94
C ILE A 72 26.54 60.31 -1.54
N HIS A 73 27.75 60.80 -1.76
CA HIS A 73 28.11 62.13 -2.24
C HIS A 73 27.33 62.59 -3.48
N ALA A 74 26.86 63.83 -3.42
CA ALA A 74 26.29 64.57 -4.53
C ALA A 74 27.41 65.20 -5.38
N SER A 75 27.80 64.55 -6.48
CA SER A 75 28.62 65.19 -7.53
C SER A 75 28.77 64.31 -8.77
N SER A 76 27.68 64.09 -9.51
CA SER A 76 27.73 63.71 -10.93
C SER A 76 26.35 63.82 -11.59
N LEU A 77 25.87 65.05 -11.79
CA LEU A 77 24.78 65.31 -12.73
C LEU A 77 25.35 65.26 -14.16
N ARG A 78 25.30 64.10 -14.80
CA ARG A 78 25.38 64.00 -16.27
C ARG A 78 24.02 63.57 -16.80
N HIS A 79 23.35 64.55 -17.40
CA HIS A 79 22.37 64.44 -18.49
C HIS A 79 21.84 63.02 -18.77
N CYS A 80 20.70 62.68 -18.18
CA CYS A 80 19.74 61.84 -18.88
C CYS A 80 18.88 62.77 -19.75
N PRO A 81 18.69 62.48 -21.05
CA PRO A 81 17.67 63.16 -21.82
C PRO A 81 16.31 62.84 -21.20
N ARG A 82 15.55 63.89 -20.91
CA ARG A 82 14.14 63.79 -20.52
C ARG A 82 13.39 63.49 -21.81
N ASP A 83 13.14 62.22 -22.09
CA ASP A 83 12.17 61.87 -23.14
C ASP A 83 10.83 62.53 -22.79
N PRO A 84 10.08 63.09 -23.76
CA PRO A 84 8.76 63.63 -23.49
C PRO A 84 7.92 62.49 -22.93
N VAL A 85 7.31 62.70 -21.76
CA VAL A 85 6.29 61.78 -21.24
C VAL A 85 5.13 61.82 -22.23
N GLU A 86 5.13 60.88 -23.16
CA GLU A 86 4.00 60.64 -24.04
C GLU A 86 2.81 60.36 -23.14
N ARG A 87 1.82 61.26 -23.17
CA ARG A 87 0.59 61.08 -22.41
C ARG A 87 -0.07 59.81 -22.92
N VAL A 88 0.10 58.72 -22.17
CA VAL A 88 -0.67 57.49 -22.37
C VAL A 88 -2.15 57.89 -22.41
N PRO A 89 -2.86 57.61 -23.51
CA PRO A 89 -4.27 57.90 -23.57
C PRO A 89 -4.93 57.06 -22.48
N TYR A 90 -5.51 57.73 -21.47
CA TYR A 90 -6.50 57.10 -20.62
C TYR A 90 -7.66 56.73 -21.53
N PHE A 91 -7.61 55.52 -22.09
CA PHE A 91 -8.78 54.90 -22.67
C PHE A 91 -9.78 54.81 -21.52
N ARG A 92 -10.85 55.60 -21.61
CA ARG A 92 -12.00 55.47 -20.71
C ARG A 92 -12.61 54.12 -21.04
N VAL A 93 -12.09 53.07 -20.41
CA VAL A 93 -12.67 51.74 -20.44
C VAL A 93 -14.09 51.93 -19.91
N GLU A 94 -15.09 51.61 -20.73
CA GLU A 94 -16.47 51.48 -20.27
C GLU A 94 -16.45 50.51 -19.10
N THR A 95 -16.51 51.08 -17.90
CA THR A 95 -16.14 50.40 -16.66
C THR A 95 -17.20 49.40 -16.25
N ARG A 96 -18.33 49.38 -16.96
CA ARG A 96 -19.49 48.54 -16.72
C ARG A 96 -19.33 47.16 -17.35
N GLU A 97 -18.88 47.08 -18.61
CA GLU A 97 -18.71 45.79 -19.31
C GLU A 97 -17.53 44.98 -18.74
N VAL A 98 -16.43 45.66 -18.42
CA VAL A 98 -15.26 44.99 -17.81
C VAL A 98 -15.55 44.55 -16.37
N LEU A 99 -16.35 45.31 -15.62
CA LEU A 99 -16.80 44.91 -14.28
C LEU A 99 -17.75 43.71 -14.35
N GLU A 100 -18.68 43.70 -15.32
CA GLU A 100 -19.57 42.54 -15.57
C GLU A 100 -18.79 41.27 -15.93
N HIS A 101 -17.71 41.39 -16.73
CA HIS A 101 -16.84 40.24 -17.05
C HIS A 101 -16.02 39.76 -15.84
N VAL A 102 -15.64 40.66 -14.93
CA VAL A 102 -14.94 40.31 -13.68
C VAL A 102 -15.91 39.67 -12.69
N GLU A 103 -17.12 40.21 -12.50
CA GLU A 103 -18.16 39.60 -11.65
C GLU A 103 -18.54 38.21 -12.16
N GLN A 104 -18.72 38.03 -13.47
CA GLN A 104 -18.97 36.70 -14.05
C GLN A 104 -17.80 35.72 -13.85
N ALA A 105 -16.56 36.22 -13.89
CA ALA A 105 -15.36 35.42 -13.64
C ALA A 105 -15.22 35.05 -12.16
N GLU A 106 -15.57 35.96 -11.24
CA GLU A 106 -15.61 35.74 -9.79
C GLU A 106 -16.72 34.76 -9.42
N ASP A 107 -17.94 34.92 -9.93
CA ASP A 107 -19.04 33.97 -9.72
C ASP A 107 -18.67 32.57 -10.27
N ALA A 108 -17.99 32.52 -11.42
CA ALA A 108 -17.48 31.28 -11.97
C ALA A 108 -16.34 30.70 -11.11
N ALA A 109 -15.51 31.53 -10.46
CA ALA A 109 -14.46 31.10 -9.55
C ALA A 109 -15.03 30.57 -8.22
N VAL A 110 -15.95 31.30 -7.58
CA VAL A 110 -16.65 30.90 -6.35
C VAL A 110 -17.39 29.58 -6.57
N ARG A 111 -18.14 29.43 -7.68
CA ARG A 111 -18.80 28.15 -8.01
C ARG A 111 -17.83 27.00 -8.27
N ARG A 112 -16.59 27.28 -8.70
CA ARG A 112 -15.53 26.27 -8.86
C ARG A 112 -14.94 25.87 -7.50
N GLU A 113 -14.73 26.83 -6.61
CA GLU A 113 -14.26 26.59 -5.24
C GLU A 113 -15.26 25.75 -4.44
N ASP A 114 -16.56 26.04 -4.56
CA ASP A 114 -17.62 25.27 -3.92
C ASP A 114 -17.66 23.81 -4.40
N PHE A 115 -17.51 23.59 -5.72
CA PHE A 115 -17.47 22.23 -6.28
C PHE A 115 -16.24 21.45 -5.79
N GLY A 116 -15.06 22.08 -5.84
CA GLY A 116 -13.82 21.47 -5.35
C GLY A 116 -13.88 21.15 -3.86
N ARG A 117 -14.44 22.05 -3.05
CA ARG A 117 -14.65 21.83 -1.61
C ARG A 117 -15.59 20.66 -1.32
N ARG A 118 -16.71 20.55 -2.02
CA ARG A 118 -17.65 19.42 -1.89
C ARG A 118 -17.00 18.10 -2.29
N ALA A 119 -16.26 18.08 -3.40
CA ALA A 119 -15.54 16.89 -3.86
C ALA A 119 -14.45 16.48 -2.87
N ALA A 120 -13.71 17.44 -2.30
CA ALA A 120 -12.69 17.17 -1.28
C ALA A 120 -13.30 16.54 -0.01
N VAL A 121 -14.43 17.08 0.48
CA VAL A 121 -15.16 16.50 1.62
C VAL A 121 -15.60 15.06 1.31
N LEU A 122 -16.14 14.81 0.12
CA LEU A 122 -16.53 13.46 -0.30
C LEU A 122 -15.33 12.50 -0.32
N VAL A 123 -14.20 12.90 -0.89
CA VAL A 123 -12.96 12.11 -0.87
C VAL A 123 -12.50 11.81 0.55
N SER A 124 -12.54 12.79 1.47
CA SER A 124 -12.18 12.58 2.87
C SER A 124 -13.10 11.57 3.56
N VAL A 125 -14.41 11.62 3.29
CA VAL A 125 -15.38 10.65 3.83
C VAL A 125 -15.13 9.25 3.26
N LEU A 126 -14.93 9.13 1.94
CA LEU A 126 -14.61 7.84 1.31
C LEU A 126 -13.31 7.25 1.83
N ALA A 127 -12.28 8.09 2.07
CA ALA A 127 -11.02 7.66 2.63
C ALA A 127 -11.16 7.14 4.08
N ALA A 128 -11.98 7.80 4.90
CA ALA A 128 -12.28 7.31 6.25
C ALA A 128 -12.99 5.95 6.22
N LEU A 129 -13.98 5.77 5.33
CA LEU A 129 -14.69 4.49 5.15
C LEU A 129 -13.78 3.39 4.59
N LEU A 130 -12.89 3.74 3.66
CA LEU A 130 -11.85 2.85 3.14
C LEU A 130 -10.93 2.37 4.28
N ALA A 131 -10.48 3.26 5.15
CA ALA A 131 -9.62 2.91 6.28
C ALA A 131 -10.32 1.93 7.25
N ILE A 132 -11.60 2.15 7.54
CA ILE A 132 -12.39 1.24 8.38
C ILE A 132 -12.53 -0.13 7.71
N SER A 133 -12.88 -0.14 6.42
CA SER A 133 -13.09 -1.38 5.64
C SER A 133 -11.80 -2.18 5.49
N SER A 134 -10.68 -1.51 5.23
CA SER A 134 -9.35 -2.12 5.13
C SER A 134 -8.91 -2.72 6.47
N LEU A 135 -9.14 -2.03 7.60
CA LEU A 135 -8.85 -2.57 8.93
C LEU A 135 -9.72 -3.79 9.26
N ALA A 136 -11.03 -3.74 8.96
CA ALA A 136 -11.93 -4.86 9.15
C ALA A 136 -11.55 -6.06 8.28
N GLY A 137 -11.23 -5.82 7.01
CA GLY A 137 -10.73 -6.82 6.08
C GLY A 137 -9.44 -7.47 6.55
N SER A 138 -8.48 -6.70 7.05
CA SER A 138 -7.20 -7.22 7.58
C SER A 138 -7.40 -8.12 8.80
N ARG A 139 -8.33 -7.76 9.70
CA ARG A 139 -8.69 -8.60 10.86
C ARG A 139 -9.32 -9.93 10.41
N ALA A 140 -10.27 -9.88 9.47
CA ALA A 140 -10.90 -11.09 8.93
C ALA A 140 -9.89 -11.99 8.20
N SER A 141 -8.95 -11.40 7.47
CA SER A 141 -7.84 -12.12 6.82
C SER A 141 -6.96 -12.85 7.83
N THR A 142 -6.58 -12.15 8.90
CA THR A 142 -5.75 -12.72 9.97
C THR A 142 -6.46 -13.88 10.65
N GLU A 143 -7.75 -13.75 10.95
CA GLU A 143 -8.55 -14.83 11.53
C GLU A 143 -8.66 -16.03 10.57
N ALA A 144 -8.91 -15.81 9.29
CA ALA A 144 -8.95 -16.88 8.29
C ALA A 144 -7.62 -17.63 8.19
N ILE A 145 -6.49 -16.91 8.22
CA ILE A 145 -5.14 -17.53 8.23
C ILE A 145 -4.91 -18.34 9.51
N LEU A 146 -5.33 -17.83 10.67
CA LEU A 146 -5.23 -18.56 11.94
C LEU A 146 -6.09 -19.82 11.94
N ALA A 147 -7.34 -19.74 11.47
CA ALA A 147 -8.23 -20.90 11.33
C ALA A 147 -7.66 -21.93 10.34
N GLN A 148 -7.15 -21.47 9.19
CA GLN A 148 -6.48 -22.33 8.21
C GLN A 148 -5.26 -23.05 8.78
N ALA A 149 -4.45 -22.35 9.60
CA ALA A 149 -3.30 -22.95 10.26
C ALA A 149 -3.74 -24.05 11.24
N LYS A 150 -4.73 -23.78 12.09
CA LYS A 150 -5.30 -24.76 13.03
C LYS A 150 -5.90 -25.98 12.30
N ALA A 151 -6.63 -25.76 11.20
CA ALA A 151 -7.19 -26.84 10.39
C ALA A 151 -6.07 -27.69 9.77
N SER A 152 -5.03 -27.05 9.24
CA SER A 152 -3.86 -27.74 8.67
C SER A 152 -3.13 -28.57 9.73
N ASP A 153 -2.95 -28.04 10.94
CA ASP A 153 -2.33 -28.77 12.05
C ASP A 153 -3.17 -29.99 12.46
N ALA A 154 -4.51 -29.86 12.49
CA ALA A 154 -5.41 -30.97 12.77
C ALA A 154 -5.34 -32.07 11.69
N PHE A 155 -5.30 -31.70 10.40
CA PHE A 155 -5.10 -32.66 9.31
C PHE A 155 -3.71 -33.31 9.36
N ASN A 156 -2.68 -32.56 9.74
CA ASN A 156 -1.34 -33.10 9.90
C ASN A 156 -1.29 -34.13 11.04
N GLU A 157 -1.97 -33.85 12.16
CA GLU A 157 -2.08 -34.80 13.27
C GLU A 157 -2.87 -36.04 12.88
N TYR A 158 -4.00 -35.86 12.18
CA TYR A 158 -4.79 -36.97 11.63
C TYR A 158 -3.95 -37.86 10.71
N GLN A 159 -3.23 -37.26 9.76
CA GLN A 159 -2.35 -37.99 8.83
C GLN A 159 -1.20 -38.70 9.56
N ALA A 160 -0.59 -38.07 10.56
CA ALA A 160 0.46 -38.67 11.37
C ALA A 160 -0.05 -39.87 12.17
N ASN A 161 -1.24 -39.78 12.75
CA ASN A 161 -1.87 -40.88 13.50
C ASN A 161 -2.32 -42.01 12.56
N SER A 162 -2.80 -41.68 11.35
CA SER A 162 -3.10 -42.67 10.31
C SER A 162 -1.83 -43.41 9.88
N LEU A 163 -0.73 -42.70 9.63
CA LEU A 163 0.55 -43.31 9.28
C LEU A 163 1.08 -44.23 10.38
N LYS A 164 1.06 -43.78 11.65
CA LYS A 164 1.45 -44.63 12.80
C LYS A 164 0.59 -45.88 12.89
N ARG A 165 -0.72 -45.76 12.67
CA ARG A 165 -1.63 -46.90 12.61
C ARG A 165 -1.23 -47.89 11.52
N HIS A 166 -0.97 -47.42 10.30
CA HIS A 166 -0.54 -48.28 9.19
C HIS A 166 0.79 -48.97 9.51
N ILE A 167 1.78 -48.24 10.02
CA ILE A 167 3.07 -48.82 10.42
C ILE A 167 2.89 -49.93 11.48
N ASN A 168 2.08 -49.70 12.52
CA ASN A 168 1.87 -50.72 13.56
C ASN A 168 1.15 -51.96 13.02
N LEU A 169 0.20 -51.79 12.10
CA LEU A 169 -0.51 -52.90 11.46
C LEU A 169 0.41 -53.68 10.50
N ASP A 170 1.23 -52.97 9.72
CA ASP A 170 2.19 -53.58 8.80
C ASP A 170 3.29 -54.31 9.57
N ASP A 171 3.79 -53.74 10.66
CA ASP A 171 4.76 -54.39 11.56
C ASP A 171 4.17 -55.65 12.21
N ALA A 172 2.92 -55.59 12.69
CA ALA A 172 2.21 -56.75 13.23
C ALA A 172 2.03 -57.86 12.17
N ALA A 173 1.66 -57.49 10.94
CA ALA A 173 1.55 -58.42 9.83
C ALA A 173 2.90 -59.06 9.46
N GLN A 174 3.95 -58.25 9.38
CA GLN A 174 5.31 -58.71 9.10
C GLN A 174 5.81 -59.66 10.18
N LEU A 175 5.62 -59.35 11.47
CA LEU A 175 6.01 -60.23 12.58
C LEU A 175 5.34 -61.60 12.47
N ARG A 176 4.05 -61.65 12.11
CA ARG A 176 3.33 -62.91 11.91
C ARG A 176 3.85 -63.70 10.71
N ILE A 177 4.18 -63.04 9.61
CA ILE A 177 4.72 -63.68 8.40
C ILE A 177 6.13 -64.20 8.64
N LEU A 178 7.01 -63.39 9.24
CA LEU A 178 8.42 -63.72 9.48
C LEU A 178 8.59 -64.85 10.51
N ALA A 179 7.73 -64.88 11.54
CA ALA A 179 7.79 -65.92 12.57
C ALA A 179 7.02 -67.19 12.19
N ALA A 180 6.34 -67.22 11.04
CA ALA A 180 5.58 -68.38 10.58
C ALA A 180 6.50 -69.61 10.46
N ASN A 181 6.10 -70.71 11.10
CA ASN A 181 6.85 -71.98 11.15
C ASN A 181 8.17 -71.95 11.95
N THR A 182 8.38 -70.93 12.79
CA THR A 182 9.51 -70.87 13.72
C THR A 182 9.07 -71.19 15.16
N PRO A 183 9.97 -71.67 16.05
CA PRO A 183 9.64 -71.87 17.46
C PRO A 183 9.32 -70.54 18.19
N ALA A 184 9.69 -69.39 17.61
CA ALA A 184 9.38 -68.05 18.13
C ALA A 184 7.98 -67.53 17.74
N ALA A 185 7.17 -68.31 17.01
CA ALA A 185 5.84 -67.91 16.53
C ALA A 185 4.90 -67.43 17.66
N ALA A 186 4.95 -68.07 18.84
CA ALA A 186 4.10 -67.70 19.97
C ALA A 186 4.46 -66.32 20.57
N GLU A 187 5.74 -65.97 20.60
CA GLU A 187 6.19 -64.65 21.09
C GLU A 187 5.91 -63.55 20.06
N ALA A 188 6.15 -63.83 18.78
CA ALA A 188 5.85 -62.92 17.69
C ALA A 188 4.34 -62.59 17.61
N ASN A 189 3.47 -63.59 17.82
CA ASN A 189 2.02 -63.35 17.86
C ASN A 189 1.62 -62.45 19.03
N LYS A 190 2.20 -62.63 20.23
CA LYS A 190 1.93 -61.74 21.37
C LYS A 190 2.37 -60.29 21.12
N GLN A 191 3.50 -60.10 20.44
CA GLN A 191 3.96 -58.76 20.05
C GLN A 191 3.08 -58.14 18.95
N ALA A 192 2.64 -58.94 17.97
CA ALA A 192 1.71 -58.49 16.95
C ALA A 192 0.35 -58.08 17.55
N ASP A 193 -0.17 -58.86 18.50
CA ASP A 193 -1.44 -58.56 19.17
C ASP A 193 -1.36 -57.29 20.04
N SER A 194 -0.20 -57.01 20.67
CA SER A 194 -0.03 -55.79 21.46
C SER A 194 0.05 -54.53 20.58
N LEU A 195 0.66 -54.62 19.39
CA LEU A 195 0.66 -53.55 18.39
C LEU A 195 -0.76 -53.28 17.86
N GLU A 196 -1.54 -54.33 17.60
CA GLU A 196 -2.94 -54.18 17.18
C GLU A 196 -3.84 -53.60 18.27
N GLN A 197 -3.61 -53.96 19.54
CA GLN A 197 -4.29 -53.33 20.68
C GLN A 197 -3.95 -51.84 20.79
N ALA A 198 -2.66 -51.48 20.65
CA ALA A 198 -2.25 -50.08 20.65
C ALA A 198 -2.94 -49.27 19.52
N VAL A 199 -3.21 -49.90 18.37
CA VAL A 199 -3.99 -49.29 17.28
C VAL A 199 -5.44 -49.03 17.67
N LYS A 200 -6.11 -50.00 18.28
CA LYS A 200 -7.52 -49.87 18.70
C LYS A 200 -7.70 -48.86 19.83
N ASP A 201 -6.83 -48.89 20.83
CA ASP A 201 -7.02 -48.09 22.04
C ASP A 201 -6.59 -46.64 21.87
N LYS A 202 -5.57 -46.38 21.03
CA LYS A 202 -4.92 -45.07 20.97
C LYS A 202 -5.16 -44.34 19.65
N TYR A 203 -5.05 -45.04 18.52
CA TYR A 203 -5.02 -44.38 17.21
C TYR A 203 -6.40 -44.29 16.53
N GLN A 204 -7.28 -45.28 16.74
CA GLN A 204 -8.67 -45.23 16.22
C GLN A 204 -9.53 -44.12 16.86
N PRO A 205 -9.72 -44.08 18.20
CA PRO A 205 -10.61 -43.09 18.81
C PRO A 205 -10.11 -41.66 18.59
N SER A 206 -8.78 -41.45 18.60
CA SER A 206 -8.19 -40.15 18.30
C SER A 206 -8.48 -39.70 16.85
N GLN A 207 -8.54 -40.61 15.88
CA GLN A 207 -8.86 -40.25 14.49
C GLN A 207 -10.32 -39.82 14.33
N ASP A 208 -11.23 -40.52 15.00
CA ASP A 208 -12.68 -40.25 14.93
C ASP A 208 -13.04 -38.89 15.56
N GLU A 209 -12.23 -38.39 16.51
CA GLU A 209 -12.40 -37.06 17.12
C GLU A 209 -11.68 -35.95 16.32
N LEU A 210 -10.52 -36.24 15.73
CA LEU A 210 -9.72 -35.24 15.00
C LEU A 210 -10.33 -34.84 13.67
N LEU A 211 -10.96 -35.76 12.95
CA LEU A 211 -11.59 -35.49 11.65
C LEU A 211 -12.75 -34.47 11.74
N PRO A 212 -13.77 -34.63 12.61
CA PRO A 212 -14.85 -33.65 12.72
C PRO A 212 -14.33 -32.29 13.22
N LYS A 213 -13.34 -32.29 14.12
CA LYS A 213 -12.70 -31.07 14.60
C LYS A 213 -11.96 -30.31 13.48
N ALA A 214 -11.27 -31.03 12.60
CA ALA A 214 -10.64 -30.44 11.43
C ALA A 214 -11.68 -29.81 10.47
N GLN A 215 -12.80 -30.51 10.25
CA GLN A 215 -13.90 -30.02 9.41
C GLN A 215 -14.60 -28.78 10.00
N GLU A 216 -14.79 -28.73 11.32
CA GLU A 216 -15.34 -27.55 11.99
C GLU A 216 -14.43 -26.33 11.83
N LEU A 217 -13.11 -26.51 11.97
CA LEU A 217 -12.11 -25.46 11.76
C LEU A 217 -12.06 -25.00 10.28
N GLU A 218 -12.28 -25.90 9.33
CA GLU A 218 -12.44 -25.52 7.91
C GLU A 218 -13.69 -24.67 7.69
N HIS A 219 -14.81 -25.00 8.33
CA HIS A 219 -16.02 -24.20 8.20
C HIS A 219 -15.86 -22.80 8.81
N GLU A 220 -15.20 -22.70 9.96
CA GLU A 220 -14.88 -21.42 10.59
C GLU A 220 -13.95 -20.57 9.70
N ARG A 221 -12.95 -21.20 9.07
CA ARG A 221 -12.08 -20.56 8.07
C ARG A 221 -12.90 -20.02 6.90
N ASP A 222 -13.77 -20.84 6.30
CA ASP A 222 -14.54 -20.47 5.12
C ASP A 222 -15.45 -19.28 5.39
N LEU A 223 -16.04 -19.24 6.59
CA LEU A 223 -16.83 -18.11 7.05
C LEU A 223 -15.98 -16.84 7.17
N ALA A 224 -14.81 -16.93 7.80
CA ALA A 224 -13.88 -15.81 7.95
C ALA A 224 -13.37 -15.30 6.60
N GLU A 225 -13.07 -16.21 5.67
CA GLU A 225 -12.64 -15.90 4.31
C GLU A 225 -13.75 -15.20 3.51
N ALA A 226 -15.00 -15.67 3.62
CA ALA A 226 -16.15 -15.01 3.01
C ALA A 226 -16.32 -13.57 3.49
N ARG A 227 -16.13 -13.31 4.80
CA ARG A 227 -16.14 -11.93 5.35
C ARG A 227 -15.03 -11.09 4.71
N HIS A 228 -13.83 -11.66 4.64
CA HIS A 228 -12.66 -10.98 4.08
C HIS A 228 -12.87 -10.60 2.62
N ARG A 229 -13.41 -11.50 1.78
CA ARG A 229 -13.76 -11.22 0.38
C ARG A 229 -14.77 -10.07 0.26
N GLY A 230 -15.79 -10.04 1.12
CA GLY A 230 -16.74 -8.94 1.19
C GLY A 230 -16.06 -7.59 1.42
N PHE A 231 -15.18 -7.50 2.42
CA PHE A 231 -14.43 -6.26 2.69
C PHE A 231 -13.48 -5.86 1.56
N GLN A 232 -12.83 -6.81 0.87
CA GLN A 232 -12.00 -6.50 -0.30
C GLN A 232 -12.80 -5.85 -1.44
N THR A 233 -14.00 -6.35 -1.72
CA THR A 233 -14.85 -5.75 -2.76
C THR A 233 -15.33 -4.34 -2.39
N ALA A 234 -15.63 -4.11 -1.11
CA ALA A 234 -15.96 -2.77 -0.60
C ALA A 234 -14.76 -1.81 -0.69
N GLU A 235 -13.57 -2.26 -0.30
CA GLU A 235 -12.32 -1.51 -0.42
C GLU A 235 -12.04 -1.11 -1.88
N ALA A 236 -12.17 -2.03 -2.82
CA ALA A 236 -12.03 -1.74 -4.24
C ALA A 236 -13.04 -0.68 -4.73
N ALA A 237 -14.31 -0.77 -4.30
CA ALA A 237 -15.33 0.22 -4.64
C ALA A 237 -14.98 1.62 -4.09
N PHE A 238 -14.48 1.73 -2.86
CA PHE A 238 -14.03 3.00 -2.29
C PHE A 238 -12.82 3.57 -3.03
N GLN A 239 -11.83 2.75 -3.38
CA GLN A 239 -10.66 3.19 -4.14
C GLN A 239 -11.06 3.75 -5.52
N LEU A 240 -11.91 3.04 -6.25
CA LEU A 240 -12.46 3.52 -7.53
C LEU A 240 -13.27 4.81 -7.36
N GLY A 241 -14.08 4.90 -6.29
CA GLY A 241 -14.82 6.12 -5.96
C GLY A 241 -13.90 7.32 -5.71
N ILE A 242 -12.79 7.12 -4.98
CA ILE A 242 -11.77 8.15 -4.72
C ILE A 242 -11.08 8.57 -6.02
N VAL A 243 -10.68 7.61 -6.87
CA VAL A 243 -10.02 7.88 -8.16
C VAL A 243 -10.95 8.67 -9.08
N LEU A 244 -12.21 8.26 -9.22
CA LEU A 244 -13.21 8.98 -10.03
C LEU A 244 -13.49 10.38 -9.48
N SER A 245 -13.53 10.53 -8.15
CA SER A 245 -13.70 11.82 -7.50
C SER A 245 -12.51 12.75 -7.78
N SER A 246 -11.29 12.24 -7.71
CA SER A 246 -10.07 12.99 -8.07
C SER A 246 -10.09 13.44 -9.54
N ILE A 247 -10.43 12.53 -10.46
CA ILE A 247 -10.57 12.86 -11.89
C ILE A 247 -11.69 13.88 -12.11
N SER A 248 -12.79 13.81 -11.35
CA SER A 248 -13.91 14.76 -11.46
C SER A 248 -13.50 16.20 -11.15
N ILE A 249 -12.57 16.39 -10.20
CA ILE A 249 -12.01 17.70 -9.83
C ILE A 249 -11.19 18.27 -11.00
N VAL A 250 -10.34 17.43 -11.61
CA VAL A 250 -9.48 17.82 -12.73
C VAL A 250 -10.29 18.08 -14.01
N ALA A 251 -11.21 17.17 -14.35
CA ALA A 251 -12.06 17.25 -15.54
C ALA A 251 -13.17 18.30 -15.42
N ARG A 252 -13.44 18.80 -14.20
CA ARG A 252 -14.52 19.75 -13.89
C ARG A 252 -15.91 19.24 -14.27
N THR A 253 -16.11 17.93 -14.16
CA THR A 253 -17.33 17.26 -14.62
C THR A 253 -18.14 16.73 -13.45
N ARG A 254 -19.35 17.27 -13.25
CA ARG A 254 -20.23 16.91 -12.12
C ARG A 254 -20.70 15.45 -12.17
N TRP A 255 -20.91 14.87 -13.35
CA TRP A 255 -21.40 13.49 -13.47
C TRP A 255 -20.39 12.46 -12.93
N LEU A 256 -19.08 12.69 -13.10
CA LEU A 256 -18.03 11.84 -12.52
C LEU A 256 -18.07 11.88 -10.99
N LEU A 257 -18.39 13.03 -10.40
CA LEU A 257 -18.49 13.16 -8.95
C LEU A 257 -19.68 12.36 -8.40
N TYR A 258 -20.82 12.40 -9.09
CA TYR A 258 -21.98 11.56 -8.75
C TYR A 258 -21.67 10.07 -8.91
N LEU A 259 -20.95 9.69 -9.97
CA LEU A 259 -20.51 8.31 -10.16
C LEU A 259 -19.58 7.85 -9.03
N GLY A 260 -18.59 8.67 -8.66
CA GLY A 260 -17.71 8.39 -7.52
C GLY A 260 -18.47 8.26 -6.20
N GLY A 261 -19.45 9.13 -5.97
CA GLY A 261 -20.35 9.03 -4.83
C GLY A 261 -21.22 7.75 -4.84
N ALA A 262 -21.74 7.36 -6.01
CA ALA A 262 -22.52 6.13 -6.16
C ALA A 262 -21.68 4.87 -5.89
N LEU A 263 -20.42 4.84 -6.35
CA LEU A 263 -19.48 3.77 -6.00
C LEU A 263 -19.16 3.76 -4.51
N GLY A 264 -19.03 4.92 -3.89
CA GLY A 264 -18.88 5.04 -2.44
C GLY A 264 -20.07 4.46 -1.67
N LEU A 265 -21.30 4.76 -2.13
CA LEU A 265 -22.52 4.23 -1.54
C LEU A 265 -22.61 2.70 -1.72
N LEU A 266 -22.24 2.20 -2.89
CA LEU A 266 -22.12 0.77 -3.16
C LEU A 266 -21.09 0.12 -2.22
N GLY A 267 -19.94 0.75 -2.00
CA GLY A 267 -18.92 0.29 -1.05
C GLY A 267 -19.47 0.19 0.38
N VAL A 268 -20.28 1.17 0.83
CA VAL A 268 -20.94 1.12 2.14
C VAL A 268 -21.91 -0.05 2.22
N LEU A 269 -22.72 -0.29 1.19
CA LEU A 269 -23.67 -1.42 1.16
C LEU A 269 -22.94 -2.77 1.18
N LEU A 270 -21.87 -2.91 0.40
CA LEU A 270 -21.03 -4.12 0.39
C LEU A 270 -20.32 -4.33 1.74
N GLY A 271 -19.77 -3.27 2.33
CA GLY A 271 -19.11 -3.32 3.63
C GLY A 271 -20.09 -3.65 4.77
N ALA A 272 -21.29 -3.08 4.74
CA ALA A 272 -22.35 -3.41 5.69
C ALA A 272 -22.81 -4.86 5.52
N ASN A 273 -22.98 -5.34 4.29
CA ASN A 273 -23.30 -6.75 4.02
C ASN A 273 -22.18 -7.69 4.52
N ALA A 274 -20.91 -7.32 4.32
CA ALA A 274 -19.77 -8.08 4.83
C ALA A 274 -19.71 -8.09 6.37
N PHE A 275 -20.19 -7.02 7.03
CA PHE A 275 -20.28 -6.96 8.48
C PHE A 275 -21.43 -7.80 9.05
N VAL A 276 -22.58 -7.78 8.39
CA VAL A 276 -23.80 -8.50 8.85
C VAL A 276 -23.79 -9.97 8.44
N LEU A 277 -23.03 -10.34 7.39
CA LEU A 277 -22.98 -11.69 6.82
C LEU A 277 -24.35 -12.34 6.63
N LEU A 278 -25.24 -11.63 5.92
CA LEU A 278 -26.56 -12.15 5.54
C LEU A 278 -26.51 -13.05 4.29
N ALA A 279 -25.46 -12.95 3.46
CA ALA A 279 -25.24 -13.84 2.32
C ALA A 279 -23.76 -13.85 1.89
N PRO A 280 -23.09 -15.01 1.82
CA PRO A 280 -21.81 -15.13 1.12
C PRO A 280 -22.05 -14.82 -0.38
N PRO A 281 -21.30 -13.90 -1.00
CA PRO A 281 -21.35 -13.75 -2.45
C PRO A 281 -20.80 -15.02 -3.13
N PRO A 282 -21.36 -15.42 -4.29
CA PRO A 282 -21.05 -16.68 -4.97
C PRO A 282 -19.60 -16.81 -5.44
#